data_AF-A0ABD4W9B9-F1
#
_entry.id   AF-A0ABD4W9B9-F1
#
_cell.length_a   1.000
_cell.length_b   1.000
_cell.length_c   1.000
_cell.angle_alpha   90.00
_cell.angle_beta   90.00
_cell.angle_gamma   90.00
#
_symmetry.space_group_name_H-M   'P 1'
#
loop_
_entity.id
_entity.type
_entity.pdbx_description
1 polymer ?
#
loop_
_entity_poly.entity_id
_entity_poly.type
_entity_poly.pdbx_seq_one_letter_code
_entity_poly.pdbx_strand_id
1 'polypeptide(L)'
;MFDRELRELLFSAITRAEAALKAVCAHEFTRLHPDEVNPYLNPDYYDSRRRPSAVALIDKVFKRILELDGNPRNRGDYGGKAYIRHCMEDHNGQVPLWVLANHLSFGQTVWFFQVQSPAVRLAVAESFTGLYADTHDGPRRITIKRLDSIFNRLVFYRNLCAHDERCYCARYDGRANENVYQAIGDLGYLLDKDDYLELFGRFSALVARATSAMPSRRQAILSAMGVRERELADRAEIILRS
;
A
#
# COMPACT_ATOMS: atom_id res chain seq x y z
N MET A 1 22.83 11.35 -4.67
CA MET A 1 21.74 12.09 -5.36
C MET A 1 20.71 11.14 -5.96
N PHE A 2 21.11 10.23 -6.87
CA PHE A 2 20.21 9.24 -7.50
C PHE A 2 19.29 8.47 -6.54
N ASP A 3 19.83 7.78 -5.53
CA ASP A 3 19.00 6.94 -4.64
C ASP A 3 18.06 7.77 -3.76
N ARG A 4 18.43 9.02 -3.44
CA ARG A 4 17.54 9.95 -2.73
C ARG A 4 16.31 10.29 -3.57
N GLU A 5 16.51 10.71 -4.82
CA GLU A 5 15.42 10.99 -5.76
C GLU A 5 14.55 9.74 -6.03
N LEU A 6 15.17 8.56 -6.10
CA LEU A 6 14.45 7.29 -6.25
C LEU A 6 13.51 7.03 -5.07
N ARG A 7 13.96 7.30 -3.84
CA ARG A 7 13.14 7.15 -2.64
C ARG A 7 12.01 8.15 -2.57
N GLU A 8 12.27 9.41 -2.92
CA GLU A 8 11.21 10.43 -3.00
C GLU A 8 10.11 10.02 -3.98
N LEU A 9 10.51 9.51 -5.16
CA LEU A 9 9.60 9.00 -6.18
C LEU A 9 8.80 7.77 -5.70
N LEU A 10 9.48 6.78 -5.12
CA LEU A 10 8.85 5.58 -4.57
C LEU A 10 7.89 5.91 -3.43
N PHE A 11 8.33 6.75 -2.49
CA PHE A 11 7.53 7.11 -1.32
C PHE A 11 6.23 7.79 -1.75
N SER A 12 6.30 8.76 -2.66
CA SER A 12 5.12 9.45 -3.18
C SER A 12 4.11 8.49 -3.82
N ALA A 13 4.57 7.58 -4.70
CA ALA A 13 3.71 6.62 -5.36
C ALA A 13 3.14 5.55 -4.40
N ILE A 14 3.95 5.05 -3.47
CA ILE A 14 3.52 4.06 -2.49
C ILE A 14 2.48 4.66 -1.53
N THR A 15 2.60 5.94 -1.14
CA THR A 15 1.59 6.59 -0.30
C THR A 15 0.22 6.65 -0.98
N ARG A 16 0.16 6.85 -2.30
CA ARG A 16 -1.11 6.78 -3.07
C ARG A 16 -1.71 5.37 -3.05
N ALA A 17 -0.88 4.36 -3.31
CA ALA A 17 -1.29 2.95 -3.22
C ALA A 17 -1.75 2.54 -1.81
N GLU A 18 -1.09 3.04 -0.76
CA GLU A 18 -1.48 2.86 0.64
C GLU A 18 -2.87 3.48 0.92
N ALA A 19 -3.11 4.70 0.45
CA ALA A 19 -4.40 5.39 0.60
C ALA A 19 -5.53 4.62 -0.11
N ALA A 20 -5.29 4.15 -1.33
CA ALA A 20 -6.25 3.31 -2.05
C ALA A 20 -6.56 2.02 -1.27
N LEU A 21 -5.55 1.33 -0.76
CA LEU A 21 -5.76 0.12 0.05
C LEU A 21 -6.59 0.40 1.31
N LYS A 22 -6.30 1.49 2.03
CA LYS A 22 -7.08 1.90 3.20
C LYS A 22 -8.55 2.11 2.87
N ALA A 23 -8.82 2.87 1.81
CA ALA A 23 -10.18 3.18 1.37
C ALA A 23 -10.94 1.91 0.96
N VAL A 24 -10.34 1.08 0.10
CA VAL A 24 -10.98 -0.14 -0.40
C VAL A 24 -11.21 -1.14 0.73
N CYS A 25 -10.22 -1.37 1.61
CA CYS A 25 -10.40 -2.25 2.75
C CYS A 25 -11.48 -1.76 3.71
N ALA A 26 -11.54 -0.46 4.00
CA ALA A 26 -12.58 0.09 4.86
C ALA A 26 -13.97 -0.07 4.24
N HIS A 27 -14.09 0.27 2.95
CA HIS A 27 -15.34 0.15 2.20
C HIS A 27 -15.84 -1.29 2.13
N GLU A 28 -15.03 -2.22 1.60
CA GLU A 28 -15.48 -3.61 1.38
C GLU A 28 -15.76 -4.34 2.69
N PHE A 29 -14.98 -4.07 3.74
CA PHE A 29 -15.25 -4.64 5.05
C PHE A 29 -16.56 -4.14 5.62
N THR A 30 -16.80 -2.83 5.64
CA THR A 30 -18.06 -2.28 6.17
C THR A 30 -19.27 -2.69 5.32
N ARG A 31 -19.13 -2.73 3.98
CA ARG A 31 -20.20 -3.14 3.06
C ARG A 31 -20.69 -4.56 3.32
N LEU A 32 -19.79 -5.47 3.72
CA LEU A 32 -20.13 -6.86 4.04
C LEU A 32 -20.63 -7.06 5.48
N HIS A 33 -20.64 -6.00 6.30
CA HIS A 33 -21.14 -6.01 7.68
C HIS A 33 -21.98 -4.73 7.97
N PRO A 34 -23.09 -4.49 7.22
CA PRO A 34 -23.78 -3.20 7.21
C PRO A 34 -24.54 -2.86 8.51
N ASP A 35 -24.99 -3.88 9.24
CA ASP A 35 -25.84 -3.71 10.44
C ASP A 35 -25.06 -3.83 11.75
N GLU A 36 -23.75 -4.04 11.67
CA GLU A 36 -22.92 -4.23 12.85
C GLU A 36 -22.27 -2.92 13.30
N VAL A 37 -22.30 -2.69 14.61
CA VAL A 37 -21.59 -1.56 15.22
C VAL A 37 -20.13 -1.93 15.42
N ASN A 38 -19.22 -1.14 14.83
CA ASN A 38 -17.78 -1.34 14.95
C ASN A 38 -17.32 -2.78 14.60
N PRO A 39 -17.69 -3.33 13.42
CA PRO A 39 -17.43 -4.73 13.07
C PRO A 39 -15.94 -5.12 13.12
N TYR A 40 -15.06 -4.14 12.97
CA TYR A 40 -13.61 -4.34 13.01
C TYR A 40 -13.11 -4.75 14.40
N LEU A 41 -13.91 -4.62 15.46
CA LEU A 41 -13.59 -5.08 16.82
C LEU A 41 -14.05 -6.52 17.11
N ASN A 42 -14.84 -7.12 16.23
CA ASN A 42 -15.34 -8.48 16.43
C ASN A 42 -14.48 -9.49 15.65
N PRO A 43 -13.74 -10.38 16.33
CA PRO A 43 -12.85 -11.35 15.67
C PRO A 43 -13.60 -12.42 14.84
N ASP A 44 -14.92 -12.54 14.98
CA ASP A 44 -15.74 -13.49 14.22
C ASP A 44 -15.96 -13.06 12.76
N TYR A 45 -15.78 -11.77 12.44
CA TYR A 45 -15.89 -11.24 11.07
C TYR A 45 -14.59 -11.37 10.25
N TYR A 46 -13.56 -11.98 10.82
CA TYR A 46 -12.28 -12.22 10.17
C TYR A 46 -12.15 -13.69 9.72
N ASP A 47 -11.09 -14.04 8.99
CA ASP A 47 -10.84 -15.45 8.62
C ASP A 47 -10.63 -16.29 9.88
N SER A 48 -11.47 -17.31 10.08
CA SER A 48 -11.40 -18.22 11.23
C SER A 48 -10.03 -18.90 11.37
N ARG A 49 -9.35 -19.16 10.25
CA ARG A 49 -7.99 -19.74 10.22
C ARG A 49 -6.92 -18.76 10.68
N ARG A 50 -7.24 -17.46 10.72
CA ARG A 50 -6.35 -16.37 11.15
C ARG A 50 -6.85 -15.70 12.43
N ARG A 51 -7.82 -16.29 13.14
CA ARG A 51 -8.42 -15.73 14.36
C ARG A 51 -7.39 -15.21 15.38
N PRO A 52 -6.32 -15.95 15.74
CA PRO A 52 -5.33 -15.42 16.69
C PRO A 52 -4.64 -14.13 16.18
N SER A 53 -4.40 -14.03 14.87
CA SER A 53 -3.82 -12.84 14.24
C SER A 53 -4.81 -11.68 14.19
N ALA A 54 -6.09 -11.96 13.93
CA ALA A 54 -7.15 -10.95 13.98
C ALA A 54 -7.34 -10.37 15.40
N VAL A 55 -7.38 -11.23 16.42
CA VAL A 55 -7.43 -10.80 17.83
C VAL A 55 -6.23 -9.91 18.17
N ALA A 56 -5.02 -10.32 17.76
CA ALA A 56 -3.83 -9.50 17.97
C ALA A 56 -3.88 -8.15 17.25
N LEU A 57 -4.46 -8.09 16.05
CA LEU A 57 -4.67 -6.83 15.32
C LEU A 57 -5.65 -5.92 16.08
N ILE A 58 -6.76 -6.48 16.52
CA ILE A 58 -7.77 -5.76 17.31
C ILE A 58 -7.15 -5.17 18.56
N ASP A 59 -6.46 -5.98 19.36
CA ASP A 59 -5.91 -5.54 20.64
C ASP A 59 -4.75 -4.56 20.48
N LYS A 60 -3.81 -4.82 19.56
CA LYS A 60 -2.59 -4.01 19.43
C LYS A 60 -2.77 -2.75 18.61
N VAL A 61 -3.79 -2.71 17.74
CA VAL A 61 -3.98 -1.64 16.77
C VAL A 61 -5.30 -0.93 17.01
N PHE A 62 -6.44 -1.59 16.81
CA PHE A 62 -7.73 -0.90 16.88
C PHE A 62 -8.06 -0.40 18.28
N LYS A 63 -7.97 -1.25 19.31
CA LYS A 63 -8.19 -0.83 20.70
C LYS A 63 -7.21 0.26 21.11
N ARG A 64 -5.93 0.14 20.74
CA ARG A 64 -4.94 1.17 21.05
C ARG A 64 -5.25 2.52 20.41
N ILE A 65 -5.73 2.56 19.17
CA ILE A 65 -6.16 3.81 18.52
C ILE A 65 -7.31 4.42 19.31
N LEU A 66 -8.31 3.62 19.67
CA LEU A 66 -9.49 4.07 20.43
C LEU A 66 -9.14 4.50 21.88
N GLU A 67 -8.27 3.78 22.56
CA GLU A 67 -7.80 4.07 23.94
C GLU A 67 -6.94 5.34 24.00
N LEU A 68 -6.14 5.60 22.98
CA LEU A 68 -5.34 6.83 22.88
C LEU A 68 -6.24 8.08 22.85
N ASP A 69 -7.47 7.98 22.35
CA ASP A 69 -8.45 9.07 22.35
C ASP A 69 -9.22 9.19 23.69
N GLY A 70 -9.40 8.09 24.44
CA GLY A 70 -10.08 8.07 25.74
C GLY A 70 -9.26 8.53 26.95
N ASN A 71 -7.94 8.69 26.82
CA ASN A 71 -7.06 9.07 27.92
C ASN A 71 -7.12 10.59 28.21
N PRO A 72 -7.48 11.01 29.44
CA PRO A 72 -7.53 12.43 29.81
C PRO A 72 -6.20 13.18 29.70
N ARG A 73 -5.07 12.48 29.74
CA ARG A 73 -3.72 13.06 29.55
C ARG A 73 -3.40 13.33 28.09
N ASN A 74 -4.14 12.71 27.18
CA ASN A 74 -4.14 13.00 25.75
C ASN A 74 -5.26 14.02 25.43
N ARG A 75 -5.49 15.03 26.28
CA ARG A 75 -6.45 16.15 26.05
C ARG A 75 -5.76 17.48 25.68
N GLY A 76 -4.52 17.43 25.19
CA GLY A 76 -3.82 18.61 24.66
C GLY A 76 -3.94 18.72 23.14
N ASP A 77 -3.38 19.77 22.53
CA ASP A 77 -3.37 19.99 21.05
C ASP A 77 -2.81 18.82 20.22
N TYR A 78 -2.11 17.87 20.86
CA TYR A 78 -1.52 16.67 20.26
C TYR A 78 -2.11 15.35 20.79
N GLY A 79 -3.15 15.45 21.63
CA GLY A 79 -3.77 14.31 22.29
C GLY A 79 -5.19 14.10 21.78
N GLY A 80 -5.43 12.89 21.28
CA GLY A 80 -6.72 12.36 20.89
C GLY A 80 -7.46 13.20 19.83
N LYS A 81 -7.48 12.73 18.58
CA LYS A 81 -7.93 13.58 17.46
C LYS A 81 -9.42 13.88 17.61
N ALA A 82 -9.77 15.18 17.63
CA ALA A 82 -11.10 15.70 17.98
C ALA A 82 -12.29 15.00 17.28
N TYR A 83 -12.09 14.41 16.10
CA TYR A 83 -13.13 13.68 15.37
C TYR A 83 -13.39 12.26 15.88
N ILE A 84 -12.39 11.51 16.38
CA ILE A 84 -12.67 10.20 17.01
C ILE A 84 -13.43 10.44 18.30
N ARG A 85 -13.06 11.49 19.03
CA ARG A 85 -13.79 11.96 20.21
C ARG A 85 -15.24 12.34 19.85
N HIS A 86 -15.45 13.13 18.80
CA HIS A 86 -16.78 13.46 18.30
C HIS A 86 -17.59 12.21 17.92
N CYS A 87 -17.00 11.22 17.23
CA CYS A 87 -17.67 9.95 16.95
C CYS A 87 -18.00 9.17 18.24
N MET A 88 -17.09 9.14 19.23
CA MET A 88 -17.31 8.43 20.48
C MET A 88 -18.37 9.08 21.37
N GLU A 89 -18.38 10.41 21.45
CA GLU A 89 -19.27 11.20 22.32
C GLU A 89 -20.65 11.44 21.67
N ASP A 90 -20.69 11.74 20.36
CA ASP A 90 -21.93 12.16 19.68
C ASP A 90 -22.60 11.06 18.84
N HIS A 91 -21.94 9.92 18.62
CA HIS A 91 -22.50 8.78 17.84
C HIS A 91 -22.53 7.47 18.65
N ASN A 92 -22.82 7.53 19.95
CA ASN A 92 -22.97 6.34 20.82
C ASN A 92 -21.76 5.37 20.79
N GLY A 93 -20.53 5.88 20.64
CA GLY A 93 -19.33 5.03 20.57
C GLY A 93 -19.08 4.37 19.21
N GLN A 94 -19.84 4.73 18.16
CA GLN A 94 -19.64 4.21 16.81
C GLN A 94 -18.57 5.01 16.08
N VAL A 95 -17.48 4.34 15.67
CA VAL A 95 -16.41 4.97 14.88
C VAL A 95 -16.34 4.27 13.53
N PRO A 96 -16.72 4.95 12.43
CA PRO A 96 -16.67 4.34 11.11
C PRO A 96 -15.26 3.85 10.77
N LEU A 97 -15.14 2.67 10.15
CA LEU A 97 -13.84 2.07 9.86
C LEU A 97 -12.96 2.96 8.97
N TRP A 98 -13.53 3.73 8.04
CA TRP A 98 -12.77 4.65 7.19
C TRP A 98 -12.04 5.73 8.00
N VAL A 99 -12.60 6.15 9.14
CA VAL A 99 -11.97 7.08 10.08
C VAL A 99 -10.73 6.45 10.70
N LEU A 100 -10.84 5.19 11.17
CA LEU A 100 -9.74 4.46 11.78
C LEU A 100 -8.68 4.03 10.77
N ALA A 101 -9.08 3.68 9.54
CA ALA A 101 -8.18 3.25 8.48
C ALA A 101 -7.10 4.31 8.19
N ASN A 102 -7.44 5.60 8.33
CA ASN A 102 -6.50 6.71 8.19
C ASN A 102 -5.36 6.72 9.25
N HIS A 103 -5.56 6.05 10.39
CA HIS A 103 -4.54 5.93 11.45
C HIS A 103 -3.67 4.70 11.33
N LEU A 104 -4.06 3.74 10.50
CA LEU A 104 -3.24 2.56 10.28
C LEU A 104 -1.96 2.99 9.57
N SER A 105 -0.82 2.46 10.00
CA SER A 105 0.37 2.45 9.16
C SER A 105 0.15 1.53 7.96
N PHE A 106 1.02 1.64 6.95
CA PHE A 106 0.91 0.78 5.77
C PHE A 106 0.95 -0.70 6.13
N GLY A 107 1.91 -1.11 6.97
CA GLY A 107 2.02 -2.48 7.45
C GLY A 107 0.80 -2.96 8.23
N GLN A 108 0.18 -2.10 9.04
CA GLN A 108 -1.07 -2.43 9.74
C GLN A 108 -2.26 -2.55 8.78
N THR A 109 -2.29 -1.76 7.70
CA THR A 109 -3.32 -1.86 6.65
C THR A 109 -3.18 -3.19 5.89
N VAL A 110 -1.95 -3.56 5.53
CA VAL A 110 -1.65 -4.86 4.91
C VAL A 110 -1.99 -6.02 5.86
N TRP A 111 -1.66 -5.89 7.15
CA TRP A 111 -2.05 -6.87 8.16
C TRP A 111 -3.57 -7.01 8.24
N PHE A 112 -4.30 -5.89 8.29
CA PHE A 112 -5.77 -5.87 8.26
C PHE A 112 -6.32 -6.61 7.05
N PHE A 113 -5.84 -6.31 5.83
CA PHE A 113 -6.22 -7.04 4.61
C PHE A 113 -5.95 -8.54 4.71
N GLN A 114 -4.80 -8.94 5.26
CA GLN A 114 -4.38 -10.34 5.30
C GLN A 114 -5.21 -11.21 6.25
N VAL A 115 -5.78 -10.64 7.32
CA VAL A 115 -6.60 -11.37 8.29
C VAL A 115 -8.08 -11.43 7.92
N GLN A 116 -8.49 -10.71 6.87
CA GLN A 116 -9.87 -10.71 6.39
C GLN A 116 -10.36 -12.07 5.90
N SER A 117 -11.67 -12.28 5.97
CA SER A 117 -12.33 -13.46 5.40
C SER A 117 -12.11 -13.56 3.88
N PRO A 118 -12.17 -14.76 3.28
CA PRO A 118 -11.99 -14.93 1.83
C PRO A 118 -12.94 -14.05 1.00
N ALA A 119 -14.17 -13.83 1.47
CA ALA A 119 -15.16 -12.99 0.80
C ALA A 119 -14.73 -11.52 0.74
N VAL A 120 -14.32 -10.94 1.87
CA VAL A 120 -13.83 -9.55 1.93
C VAL A 120 -12.56 -9.41 1.08
N ARG A 121 -11.64 -10.37 1.15
CA ARG A 121 -10.40 -10.34 0.37
C ARG A 121 -10.64 -10.40 -1.13
N LEU A 122 -11.62 -11.20 -1.56
CA LEU A 122 -12.03 -11.27 -2.96
C LEU A 122 -12.64 -9.94 -3.40
N ALA A 123 -13.56 -9.38 -2.61
CA ALA A 123 -14.16 -8.09 -2.90
C ALA A 123 -13.10 -6.98 -3.05
N VAL A 124 -12.09 -6.93 -2.17
CA VAL A 124 -10.97 -5.98 -2.30
C VAL A 124 -10.22 -6.18 -3.62
N ALA A 125 -9.95 -7.42 -4.03
CA ALA A 125 -9.26 -7.70 -5.29
C ALA A 125 -10.10 -7.33 -6.53
N GLU A 126 -11.42 -7.51 -6.45
CA GLU A 126 -12.36 -7.07 -7.48
C GLU A 126 -12.44 -5.54 -7.55
N SER A 127 -12.46 -4.84 -6.43
CA SER A 127 -12.41 -3.36 -6.40
C SER A 127 -11.13 -2.82 -7.03
N PHE A 128 -9.96 -3.41 -6.75
CA PHE A 128 -8.72 -3.04 -7.45
C PHE A 128 -8.77 -3.35 -8.96
N THR A 129 -9.42 -4.45 -9.35
CA THR A 129 -9.63 -4.78 -10.78
C THR A 129 -10.52 -3.73 -11.46
N GLY A 130 -11.57 -3.27 -10.79
CA GLY A 130 -12.45 -2.19 -11.26
C GLY A 130 -11.70 -0.87 -11.40
N LEU A 131 -11.01 -0.43 -10.34
CA LEU A 131 -10.22 0.81 -10.34
C LEU A 131 -9.17 0.84 -11.47
N TYR A 132 -8.56 -0.30 -11.77
CA TYR A 132 -7.64 -0.41 -12.90
C TYR A 132 -8.39 -0.22 -14.23
N ALA A 133 -9.51 -0.91 -14.42
CA ALA A 133 -10.32 -0.84 -15.65
C ALA A 133 -10.93 0.54 -15.90
N ASP A 134 -11.15 1.35 -14.85
CA ASP A 134 -11.68 2.71 -14.98
C ASP A 134 -10.71 3.67 -15.68
N THR A 135 -9.41 3.34 -15.72
CA THR A 135 -8.36 4.26 -16.20
C THR A 135 -7.44 3.64 -17.26
N HIS A 136 -7.45 2.32 -17.41
CA HIS A 136 -6.59 1.59 -18.34
C HIS A 136 -7.40 0.92 -19.47
N ASP A 137 -6.81 0.93 -20.66
CA ASP A 137 -7.23 0.19 -21.82
C ASP A 137 -6.91 -1.30 -21.66
N GLY A 138 -7.94 -2.13 -21.62
CA GLY A 138 -7.83 -3.58 -21.65
C GLY A 138 -7.95 -4.27 -20.27
N PRO A 139 -8.50 -5.49 -20.25
CA PRO A 139 -8.84 -6.16 -19.01
C PRO A 139 -7.57 -6.68 -18.30
N ARG A 140 -7.43 -6.34 -17.02
CA ARG A 140 -6.38 -6.90 -16.16
C ARG A 140 -6.95 -7.35 -14.83
N ARG A 141 -7.16 -8.66 -14.68
CA ARG A 141 -7.63 -9.23 -13.42
C ARG A 141 -6.56 -9.17 -12.34
N ILE A 142 -6.88 -8.57 -11.21
CA ILE A 142 -6.03 -8.51 -10.02
C ILE A 142 -6.51 -9.57 -9.02
N THR A 143 -5.61 -10.43 -8.56
CA THR A 143 -5.95 -11.54 -7.65
C THR A 143 -5.49 -11.25 -6.23
N ILE A 144 -6.12 -11.91 -5.25
CA ILE A 144 -5.74 -11.82 -3.83
C ILE A 144 -4.25 -12.12 -3.62
N LYS A 145 -3.76 -13.20 -4.24
CA LYS A 145 -2.34 -13.61 -4.15
C LYS A 145 -1.42 -12.53 -4.72
N ARG A 146 -1.82 -11.88 -5.81
CA ARG A 146 -1.04 -10.78 -6.40
C ARG A 146 -1.01 -9.56 -5.47
N LEU A 147 -2.15 -9.17 -4.90
CA LEU A 147 -2.20 -8.09 -3.92
C LEU A 147 -1.32 -8.38 -2.70
N ASP A 148 -1.35 -9.60 -2.16
CA ASP A 148 -0.46 -10.00 -1.06
C ASP A 148 1.02 -9.79 -1.43
N SER A 149 1.45 -10.30 -2.59
CA SER A 149 2.84 -10.14 -3.02
C SER A 149 3.22 -8.67 -3.22
N ILE A 150 2.35 -7.90 -3.89
CA ILE A 150 2.59 -6.48 -4.16
C ILE A 150 2.70 -5.70 -2.85
N PHE A 151 1.69 -5.76 -1.99
CA PHE A 151 1.66 -4.91 -0.81
C PHE A 151 2.75 -5.24 0.20
N ASN A 152 3.10 -6.53 0.37
CA ASN A 152 4.23 -6.90 1.23
C ASN A 152 5.56 -6.29 0.73
N ARG A 153 5.78 -6.31 -0.59
CA ARG A 153 6.97 -5.70 -1.21
C ARG A 153 6.96 -4.17 -1.12
N LEU A 154 5.80 -3.54 -1.32
CA LEU A 154 5.68 -2.08 -1.18
C LEU A 154 5.90 -1.63 0.28
N VAL A 155 5.44 -2.38 1.28
CA VAL A 155 5.73 -2.11 2.69
C VAL A 155 7.24 -2.11 2.95
N PHE A 156 7.96 -3.07 2.39
CA PHE A 156 9.43 -3.11 2.49
C PHE A 156 10.09 -1.87 1.90
N TYR A 157 9.79 -1.54 0.64
CA TYR A 157 10.39 -0.35 0.00
C TYR A 157 9.98 0.96 0.68
N ARG A 158 8.74 1.07 1.18
CA ARG A 158 8.29 2.23 1.95
C ARG A 158 9.10 2.39 3.24
N ASN A 159 9.39 1.29 3.93
CA ASN A 159 10.19 1.34 5.16
C ASN A 159 11.63 1.75 4.86
N LEU A 160 12.25 1.23 3.79
CA LEU A 160 13.57 1.69 3.35
C LEU A 160 13.58 3.22 3.10
N CYS A 161 12.56 3.73 2.41
CA CYS A 161 12.42 5.16 2.16
C CYS A 161 12.30 5.96 3.48
N ALA A 162 11.48 5.49 4.43
CA ALA A 162 11.25 6.16 5.70
C ALA A 162 12.47 6.16 6.64
N HIS A 163 13.34 5.15 6.54
CA HIS A 163 14.54 5.01 7.36
C HIS A 163 15.81 5.57 6.70
N ASP A 164 15.67 6.30 5.60
CA ASP A 164 16.79 6.83 4.82
C ASP A 164 17.77 5.72 4.35
N GLU A 165 17.26 4.51 4.12
CA GLU A 165 18.04 3.37 3.63
C GLU A 165 18.12 3.33 2.11
N ARG A 166 19.07 2.55 1.57
CA ARG A 166 19.34 2.45 0.14
C ARG A 166 18.31 1.59 -0.59
N CYS A 167 17.70 2.11 -1.66
CA CYS A 167 16.64 1.40 -2.38
C CYS A 167 17.07 0.72 -3.70
N TYR A 168 17.96 1.33 -4.48
CA TYR A 168 18.19 0.91 -5.87
C TYR A 168 18.73 -0.53 -6.01
N CYS A 169 19.48 -1.02 -5.03
CA CYS A 169 20.04 -2.38 -5.01
C CYS A 169 19.38 -3.28 -3.95
N ALA A 170 18.33 -2.80 -3.27
CA ALA A 170 17.65 -3.60 -2.27
C ALA A 170 16.88 -4.76 -2.91
N ARG A 171 16.68 -5.82 -2.11
CA ARG A 171 15.92 -7.00 -2.46
C ARG A 171 14.97 -7.33 -1.32
N TYR A 172 13.67 -7.39 -1.61
CA TYR A 172 12.68 -7.79 -0.61
C TYR A 172 12.82 -9.27 -0.27
N ASP A 173 12.84 -10.12 -1.31
CA ASP A 173 13.19 -11.52 -1.21
C ASP A 173 14.36 -11.82 -2.15
N GLY A 174 15.52 -12.14 -1.55
CA GLY A 174 16.73 -12.48 -2.29
C GLY A 174 16.61 -13.76 -3.12
N ARG A 175 15.68 -14.66 -2.78
CA ARG A 175 15.44 -15.92 -3.53
C ARG A 175 14.57 -15.70 -4.76
N ALA A 176 13.56 -14.82 -4.64
CA ALA A 176 12.69 -14.43 -5.75
C ALA A 176 13.24 -13.26 -6.58
N ASN A 177 14.43 -12.72 -6.21
CA ASN A 177 15.09 -11.58 -6.84
C ASN A 177 14.19 -10.34 -6.98
N GLU A 178 13.32 -10.14 -6.00
CA GLU A 178 12.32 -9.07 -6.03
C GLU A 178 12.99 -7.73 -5.74
N ASN A 179 13.02 -6.90 -6.77
CA ASN A 179 13.85 -5.70 -6.86
C ASN A 179 13.01 -4.43 -7.04
N VAL A 180 13.69 -3.28 -7.09
CA VAL A 180 13.01 -1.98 -7.16
C VAL A 180 12.24 -1.82 -8.47
N TYR A 181 12.72 -2.40 -9.58
CA TYR A 181 12.01 -2.38 -10.84
C TYR A 181 10.71 -3.20 -10.79
N GLN A 182 10.70 -4.30 -10.04
CA GLN A 182 9.46 -5.04 -9.76
C GLN A 182 8.50 -4.19 -8.92
N ALA A 183 8.96 -3.50 -7.89
CA ALA A 183 8.12 -2.60 -7.09
C ALA A 183 7.51 -1.47 -7.92
N ILE A 184 8.29 -0.86 -8.83
CA ILE A 184 7.76 0.09 -9.82
C ILE A 184 6.73 -0.58 -10.75
N GLY A 185 6.97 -1.82 -11.16
CA GLY A 185 6.00 -2.60 -11.95
C GLY A 185 4.70 -2.91 -11.22
N ASP A 186 4.77 -3.13 -9.91
CA ASP A 186 3.62 -3.43 -9.08
C ASP A 186 2.72 -2.23 -8.88
N LEU A 187 3.29 -1.02 -8.78
CA LEU A 187 2.53 0.23 -8.70
C LEU A 187 1.64 0.43 -9.93
N GLY A 188 2.02 -0.11 -11.09
CA GLY A 188 1.18 -0.13 -12.28
C GLY A 188 -0.02 -1.06 -12.22
N TYR A 189 -0.25 -1.77 -11.11
CA TYR A 189 -1.53 -2.45 -10.84
C TYR A 189 -2.42 -1.63 -9.89
N LEU A 190 -1.88 -0.62 -9.23
CA LEU A 190 -2.52 0.05 -8.08
C LEU A 190 -2.79 1.53 -8.30
N LEU A 191 -2.06 2.18 -9.20
CA LEU A 191 -2.24 3.57 -9.57
C LEU A 191 -3.13 3.68 -10.80
N ASP A 192 -3.74 4.85 -10.98
CA ASP A 192 -4.35 5.20 -12.27
C ASP A 192 -3.27 5.30 -13.38
N LYS A 193 -3.74 5.29 -14.63
CA LYS A 193 -2.89 5.25 -15.80
C LYS A 193 -1.96 6.46 -15.90
N ASP A 194 -2.47 7.66 -15.65
CA ASP A 194 -1.72 8.91 -15.79
C ASP A 194 -0.65 9.04 -14.69
N ASP A 195 -1.02 8.73 -13.45
CA ASP A 195 -0.11 8.65 -12.30
C ASP A 195 0.99 7.62 -12.54
N TYR A 196 0.64 6.46 -13.10
CA TYR A 196 1.62 5.43 -13.40
C TYR A 196 2.56 5.83 -14.54
N LEU A 197 2.05 6.47 -15.58
CA LEU A 197 2.85 7.04 -16.67
C LEU A 197 3.82 8.09 -16.16
N GLU A 198 3.38 9.00 -15.29
CA GLU A 198 4.24 10.02 -14.68
C GLU A 198 5.35 9.36 -13.85
N LEU A 199 4.98 8.42 -12.96
CA LEU A 199 5.92 7.66 -12.15
C LEU A 199 6.97 6.97 -13.02
N PHE A 200 6.53 6.23 -14.03
CA PHE A 200 7.42 5.44 -14.88
C PHE A 200 8.33 6.32 -15.74
N GLY A 201 7.80 7.44 -16.26
CA GLY A 201 8.58 8.44 -17.00
C GLY A 201 9.68 9.06 -16.14
N ARG A 202 9.35 9.49 -14.91
CA ARG A 202 10.32 10.05 -13.96
C ARG A 202 11.36 9.02 -13.53
N PHE A 203 10.94 7.78 -13.28
CA PHE A 203 11.86 6.68 -12.98
C PHE A 203 12.84 6.44 -14.14
N SER A 204 12.33 6.36 -15.38
CA SER A 204 13.14 6.12 -16.57
C SER A 204 14.16 7.25 -16.81
N ALA A 205 13.73 8.50 -16.66
CA ALA A 205 14.62 9.67 -16.76
C ALA A 205 15.71 9.65 -15.68
N LEU A 206 15.35 9.25 -14.45
CA LEU A 206 16.30 9.14 -13.34
C LEU A 206 17.36 8.06 -13.61
N VAL A 207 16.97 6.89 -14.14
CA VAL A 207 17.90 5.82 -14.54
C VAL A 207 18.79 6.27 -15.71
N ALA A 208 18.22 6.92 -16.72
CA ALA A 208 18.96 7.42 -17.89
C ALA A 208 20.03 8.44 -17.48
N ARG A 209 19.69 9.37 -16.58
CA ARG A 209 20.64 10.33 -16.01
C ARG A 209 21.77 9.64 -15.25
N ALA A 210 21.45 8.68 -14.37
CA ALA A 210 22.46 8.00 -13.56
C ALA A 210 23.43 7.15 -14.42
N THR A 211 22.91 6.49 -15.44
CA THR A 211 23.72 5.67 -16.35
C THR A 211 24.56 6.50 -17.32
N SER A 212 24.07 7.67 -17.73
CA SER A 212 24.84 8.61 -18.57
C SER A 212 25.94 9.32 -17.79
N ALA A 213 25.71 9.65 -16.51
CA ALA A 213 26.72 10.25 -15.64
C ALA A 213 27.84 9.26 -15.25
N MET A 214 27.57 7.94 -15.30
CA MET A 214 28.53 6.90 -14.95
C MET A 214 28.54 5.75 -15.98
N PRO A 215 29.04 5.97 -17.21
CA PRO A 215 28.98 4.99 -18.28
C PRO A 215 29.65 3.66 -17.92
N SER A 216 30.79 3.71 -17.22
CA SER A 216 31.54 2.52 -16.76
C SER A 216 30.79 1.67 -15.74
N ARG A 217 29.79 2.23 -15.05
CA ARG A 217 28.96 1.53 -14.04
C ARG A 217 27.55 1.23 -14.52
N ARG A 218 27.19 1.60 -15.76
CA ARG A 218 25.84 1.46 -16.32
C ARG A 218 25.26 0.07 -16.12
N GLN A 219 25.98 -0.96 -16.57
CA GLN A 219 25.50 -2.35 -16.47
C GLN A 219 25.32 -2.78 -15.01
N ALA A 220 26.25 -2.40 -14.12
CA ALA A 220 26.15 -2.75 -12.70
C ALA A 220 24.95 -2.08 -12.03
N ILE A 221 24.65 -0.82 -12.36
CA ILE A 221 23.48 -0.10 -11.84
C ILE A 221 22.19 -0.75 -12.33
N LEU A 222 22.06 -1.01 -13.63
CA LEU A 222 20.87 -1.62 -14.21
C LEU A 222 20.61 -3.02 -13.64
N SER A 223 21.64 -3.87 -13.57
CA SER A 223 21.56 -5.20 -12.96
C SER A 223 21.19 -5.12 -11.47
N ALA A 224 21.76 -4.18 -10.72
CA ALA A 224 21.43 -3.98 -9.32
C ALA A 224 19.96 -3.57 -9.13
N MET A 225 19.39 -2.78 -10.03
CA MET A 225 17.97 -2.40 -10.01
C MET A 225 17.03 -3.49 -10.52
N GLY A 226 17.57 -4.49 -11.22
CA GLY A 226 16.77 -5.52 -11.89
C GLY A 226 16.17 -5.05 -13.21
N VAL A 227 16.74 -4.01 -13.83
CA VAL A 227 16.32 -3.48 -15.13
C VAL A 227 17.16 -4.12 -16.23
N ARG A 228 16.52 -4.68 -17.26
CA ARG A 228 17.22 -5.04 -18.51
C ARG A 228 17.10 -3.88 -19.51
N GLU A 229 18.14 -3.69 -20.32
CA GLU A 229 18.31 -2.48 -21.13
C GLU A 229 17.18 -2.23 -22.15
N ARG A 230 16.55 -3.30 -22.67
CA ARG A 230 15.40 -3.21 -23.59
C ARG A 230 14.05 -3.00 -22.88
N GLU A 231 13.95 -3.37 -21.60
CA GLU A 231 12.67 -3.39 -20.88
C GLU A 231 12.10 -2.00 -20.56
N LEU A 232 12.93 -0.96 -20.47
CA LEU A 232 12.42 0.39 -20.20
C LEU A 232 11.60 0.94 -21.37
N ALA A 233 12.11 0.79 -22.58
CA ALA A 233 11.41 1.22 -23.80
C ALA A 233 10.18 0.34 -24.06
N ASP A 234 10.33 -0.99 -23.98
CA ASP A 234 9.24 -1.94 -24.19
C ASP A 234 8.09 -1.71 -23.19
N ARG A 235 8.41 -1.48 -21.91
CA ARG A 235 7.38 -1.23 -20.89
C ARG A 235 6.72 0.15 -21.09
N ALA A 236 7.45 1.18 -21.51
CA ALA A 236 6.83 2.48 -21.84
C ALA A 236 5.80 2.34 -22.96
N GLU A 237 6.12 1.58 -24.03
CA GLU A 237 5.16 1.31 -25.10
C GLU A 237 3.95 0.50 -24.64
N ILE A 238 4.16 -0.49 -23.76
CA ILE A 238 3.05 -1.27 -23.19
C ILE A 238 2.13 -0.38 -22.37
N ILE A 239 2.66 0.49 -21.51
CA ILE A 239 1.84 1.36 -20.65
C ILE A 239 1.03 2.35 -21.48
N LEU A 240 1.59 2.86 -22.59
CA LEU A 240 0.88 3.77 -23.49
C LEU A 240 -0.25 3.07 -24.28
N ARG A 241 -0.19 1.75 -24.44
CA ARG A 241 -1.19 0.94 -25.18
C ARG A 241 -2.19 0.24 -24.26
N SER A 242 -1.86 0.05 -23.00
CA SER A 242 -2.80 -0.25 -21.90
C SER A 242 -3.42 1.03 -21.37
#